data_AF-A0A3D1VJP2-F1
#
_entry.id   AF-A0A3D1VJP2-F1
#
_cell.length_a   1.000
_cell.length_b   1.000
_cell.length_c   1.000
_cell.angle_alpha   90.00
_cell.angle_beta   90.00
_cell.angle_gamma   90.00
#
_symmetry.space_group_name_H-M   'P 1'
#
loop_
_entity.id
_entity.type
_entity.pdbx_description
1 polymer ?
#
loop_
_entity_poly.entity_id
_entity_poly.type
_entity_poly.pdbx_seq_one_letter_code
_entity_poly.pdbx_strand_id
1 'polypeptide(L)' 'MSIETESRIAFLKAELAETDYLCLKYTDGALSEEEYAPIRRQRAAYRAEINALQGGETDV' A
#
# COMPACT_ATOMS: atom_id res chain seq x y z
N MET A 1 15.68 -2.53 14.01
CA MET A 1 14.35 -2.98 13.57
C MET A 1 14.18 -4.42 14.02
N SER A 2 13.03 -4.85 14.56
CA SER A 2 12.86 -6.25 14.99
C SER A 2 12.51 -7.15 13.79
N ILE A 3 12.77 -8.46 13.90
CA ILE A 3 12.39 -9.45 12.87
C ILE A 3 10.88 -9.39 12.59
N GLU A 4 10.07 -9.13 13.62
CA GLU A 4 8.62 -8.96 13.48
C GLU A 4 8.26 -7.71 12.67
N THR A 5 8.94 -6.58 12.93
CA THR A 5 8.78 -5.35 12.15
C THR A 5 9.16 -5.56 10.68
N GLU A 6 10.29 -6.21 10.42
CA GLU A 6 10.74 -6.51 9.06
C GLU A 6 9.78 -7.44 8.32
N SER A 7 9.29 -8.50 8.99
CA SER A 7 8.31 -9.43 8.45
C SER A 7 6.99 -8.72 8.11
N ARG A 8 6.55 -7.80 8.98
CA ARG A 8 5.33 -7.01 8.73
C ARG A 8 5.49 -6.06 7.55
N ILE A 9 6.62 -5.37 7.44
CA ILE A 9 6.90 -4.50 6.29
C ILE A 9 6.94 -5.31 4.99
N ALA A 10 7.58 -6.48 5.00
CA ALA A 10 7.64 -7.37 3.83
C ALA A 10 6.24 -7.83 3.40
N PHE A 11 5.39 -8.23 4.36
CA PHE A 11 4.00 -8.58 4.11
C PHE A 11 3.22 -7.43 3.47
N LEU A 12 3.28 -6.23 4.05
CA LEU A 12 2.57 -5.05 3.54
C LEU A 12 3.04 -4.65 2.14
N LYS A 13 4.34 -4.80 1.84
CA LYS A 13 4.89 -4.58 0.49
C LYS A 13 4.38 -5.62 -0.51
N ALA A 14 4.22 -6.88 -0.10
CA ALA A 14 3.62 -7.91 -0.95
C ALA A 14 2.15 -7.59 -1.25
N GLU A 15 1.36 -7.20 -0.25
CA GLU A 15 -0.05 -6.79 -0.44
C GLU A 15 -0.18 -5.56 -1.38
N LEU A 16 0.77 -4.62 -1.30
CA LEU A 16 0.84 -3.52 -2.26
C LEU A 16 1.11 -4.04 -3.69
N ALA A 17 2.06 -4.96 -3.86
CA ALA A 17 2.37 -5.53 -5.18
C ALA A 17 1.18 -6.29 -5.78
N GLU A 18 0.47 -7.08 -4.98
CA GLU A 18 -0.73 -7.82 -5.41
C GLU A 18 -1.85 -6.89 -5.90
N THR A 19 -1.91 -5.66 -5.40
CA THR A 19 -2.92 -4.67 -5.81
C THR A 19 -2.46 -3.74 -6.93
N ASP A 20 -1.24 -3.89 -7.47
CA ASP A 20 -0.73 -3.03 -8.53
C ASP A 20 -1.47 -3.21 -9.86
N TYR A 21 -1.92 -4.42 -10.19
CA TYR A 21 -2.72 -4.64 -11.41
C TYR A 21 -4.06 -3.89 -11.36
N LEU A 22 -4.65 -3.70 -10.18
CA LEU A 22 -5.89 -2.93 -10.00
C LEU A 22 -5.63 -1.44 -10.19
N CYS A 23 -4.47 -0.96 -9.75
CA CYS A 23 -4.02 0.41 -10.01
C CYS A 23 -3.84 0.68 -11.52
N LEU A 24 -3.27 -0.30 -12.24
CA LEU A 24 -3.16 -0.22 -13.70
C LEU A 24 -4.54 -0.21 -14.36
N LYS A 25 -5.45 -1.12 -13.98
CA LYS A 25 -6.83 -1.13 -14.49
C LYS A 25 -7.56 0.18 -14.27
N TYR A 26 -7.41 0.80 -13.10
CA TYR A 26 -8.00 2.12 -12.83
C TYR A 26 -7.40 3.21 -13.73
N THR A 27 -6.06 3.21 -13.89
CA THR A 27 -5.35 4.18 -14.75
C THR A 27 -5.75 4.03 -16.21
N ASP A 28 -5.94 2.80 -16.67
CA ASP A 28 -6.37 2.47 -18.04
C ASP A 28 -7.88 2.68 -18.27
N GLY A 29 -8.63 3.09 -17.24
CA GLY A 29 -10.08 3.31 -17.31
C GLY A 29 -10.94 2.04 -17.30
N ALA A 30 -10.34 0.88 -17.04
CA ALA A 30 -11.02 -0.42 -16.96
C ALA A 30 -11.61 -0.73 -15.57
N LEU A 31 -11.36 0.14 -14.57
CA LEU A 31 -11.93 0.08 -13.23
C LEU A 31 -12.47 1.47 -12.87
N SER A 32 -13.72 1.56 -12.39
CA SER A 32 -14.32 2.84 -12.03
C SER A 32 -13.75 3.43 -10.73
N GLU A 33 -13.97 4.73 -10.49
CA GLU A 33 -13.56 5.37 -9.22
C GLU A 33 -14.26 4.72 -8.02
N GLU A 34 -15.54 4.37 -8.13
CA GLU A 34 -16.29 3.75 -7.04
C GLU A 34 -15.72 2.37 -6.66
N GLU A 35 -15.31 1.59 -7.66
CA GLU A 35 -14.66 0.29 -7.46
C GLU A 35 -13.22 0.43 -6.94
N TYR A 36 -12.48 1.45 -7.37
CA TYR A 36 -11.09 1.66 -6.98
C TYR A 36 -10.92 2.40 -5.64
N ALA A 37 -11.88 3.23 -5.22
CA ALA A 37 -11.84 3.98 -3.97
C ALA A 37 -11.51 3.13 -2.71
N PRO A 38 -12.12 1.93 -2.48
CA PRO A 38 -11.73 1.08 -1.36
C PRO A 38 -10.28 0.58 -1.48
N ILE A 39 -9.84 0.18 -2.68
CA ILE A 39 -8.48 -0.31 -2.95
C ILE A 39 -7.45 0.81 -2.69
N ARG A 40 -7.75 2.04 -3.13
CA ARG A 40 -6.91 3.22 -2.90
C ARG A 40 -6.72 3.51 -1.42
N ARG A 41 -7.81 3.43 -0.62
CA ARG A 41 -7.75 3.61 0.84
C ARG A 41 -6.94 2.53 1.52
N GLN A 42 -7.12 1.27 1.14
CA GLN A 42 -6.33 0.15 1.66
C GLN A 42 -4.84 0.31 1.37
N ARG A 43 -4.48 0.67 0.12
CA ARG A 43 -3.08 0.95 -0.27
C ARG A 43 -2.48 2.12 0.52
N ALA A 44 -3.25 3.18 0.77
CA ALA A 44 -2.81 4.30 1.59
C ALA A 44 -2.53 3.88 3.05
N ALA A 45 -3.39 3.03 3.62
CA ALA A 45 -3.20 2.49 4.96
C ALA A 45 -1.93 1.63 5.07
N TYR A 46 -1.67 0.77 4.08
CA TYR A 46 -0.42 -0.03 4.05
C TYR A 46 0.82 0.83 4.00
N ARG A 47 0.83 1.89 3.18
CA ARG A 47 1.97 2.82 3.09
C ARG A 47 2.17 3.57 4.41
N ALA A 48 1.09 4.03 5.04
CA ALA A 48 1.17 4.69 6.34
C ALA A 48 1.75 3.76 7.42
N GLU A 49 1.32 2.49 7.44
CA GLU A 49 1.84 1.50 8.38
C GLU A 49 3.31 1.18 8.10
N ILE A 50 3.71 1.00 6.83
CA ILE A 50 5.11 0.81 6.44
C ILE A 50 5.96 1.99 6.92
N ASN A 51 5.54 3.24 6.67
CA ASN A 51 6.28 4.43 7.08
C ASN A 51 6.43 4.51 8.61
N ALA A 52 5.37 4.20 9.36
CA ALA A 52 5.43 4.16 10.82
C ALA A 52 6.40 3.08 11.34
N LEU A 53 6.36 1.88 10.74
CA LEU A 53 7.24 0.76 11.10
C LEU A 53 8.70 1.00 10.71
N GLN A 54 8.94 1.75 9.64
CA GLN A 54 10.28 2.16 9.22
C GLN A 54 10.86 3.29 10.09
N GLY A 55 10.10 3.80 11.07
CA GLY A 55 10.54 4.84 12.00
C GLY A 55 10.41 6.25 11.43
N GLY A 56 9.38 6.49 10.62
CA GLY A 56 9.18 7.71 9.83
C GLY A 56 9.60 9.02 10.51
N GLU A 57 10.76 9.52 10.12
CA GLU A 57 10.98 10.95 9.91
C GLU A 57 10.51 11.22 8.48
N THR A 58 9.21 11.45 8.30
CA THR A 58 8.69 12.07 7.07
C THR A 58 8.77 13.58 7.25
N ASP A 59 9.97 14.14 7.13
CA ASP A 59 10.18 15.46 6.54
C ASP A 59 10.29 15.24 5.03
N VAL A 60 9.23 15.57 4.27
CA VAL A 60 9.18 16.35 3.00
C VAL A 60 7.72 16.47 2.58
#